data_AF-A0A1F7Y2H2-F1
#
_entry.id   AF-A0A1F7Y2H2-F1
#
_cell.length_a   1.000
_cell.length_b   1.000
_cell.length_c   1.000
_cell.angle_alpha   90.00
_cell.angle_beta   90.00
_cell.angle_gamma   90.00
#
_symmetry.space_group_name_H-M   'P 1'
#
loop_
_entity.id
_entity.type
_entity.pdbx_description
1 polymer ?
#
loop_
_entity_poly.entity_id
_entity_poly.type
_entity_poly.pdbx_seq_one_letter_code
_entity_poly.pdbx_strand_id
1 'polypeptide(L)'
;MKKETLIVIFYSLYFIWLLAITFLTGNLQILNYFSIVVVLFYFAFLREKGDLWWFWLGALIPIIIGMVFTPKLQPKLDLTILTYTPAWLPLAWGTTFVALRKFFILIINR
;
A
#
# COMPACT_ATOMS: atom_id res chain seq x y z
N MET A 1 -2.26 10.77 21.84
CA MET A 1 -0.83 10.84 21.43
C MET A 1 -0.64 12.10 20.58
N LYS A 2 0.52 12.75 20.63
CA LYS A 2 0.81 13.86 19.71
C LYS A 2 0.80 13.32 18.27
N LYS A 3 0.29 14.11 17.32
CA LYS A 3 0.17 13.72 15.90
C LYS A 3 1.50 13.23 15.32
N GLU A 4 2.59 13.89 15.69
CA GLU A 4 3.96 13.53 15.30
C GLU A 4 4.34 12.11 15.75
N THR A 5 3.96 11.70 16.96
CA THR A 5 4.27 10.36 17.49
C THR A 5 3.56 9.28 16.67
N LEU A 6 2.31 9.49 16.27
CA LEU A 6 1.57 8.54 15.43
C LEU A 6 2.19 8.42 14.03
N ILE A 7 2.67 9.53 13.46
CA ILE A 7 3.35 9.55 12.18
C ILE A 7 4.67 8.78 12.26
N VAL A 8 5.48 8.99 13.31
CA VAL A 8 6.74 8.26 13.51
C VAL A 8 6.48 6.76 13.62
N ILE A 9 5.51 6.35 14.45
CA ILE A 9 5.14 4.92 14.60
C ILE A 9 4.69 4.33 13.26
N PHE A 10 3.87 5.05 12.50
CA PHE A 10 3.46 4.64 11.16
C PHE A 10 4.67 4.41 10.25
N TYR A 11 5.63 5.35 10.21
CA TYR A 11 6.82 5.21 9.37
C TYR A 11 7.71 4.05 9.79
N SER A 12 7.93 3.86 11.09
CA SER A 12 8.68 2.72 11.60
C SER A 12 8.05 1.40 11.17
N LEU A 13 6.74 1.24 11.36
CA LEU A 13 6.01 0.05 10.93
C LEU A 13 6.05 -0.14 9.41
N TYR A 14 5.86 0.93 8.65
CA TYR A 14 5.88 0.92 7.18
C TYR A 14 7.24 0.45 6.63
N PHE A 15 8.35 0.98 7.14
CA PHE A 15 9.69 0.56 6.69
C PHE A 15 10.04 -0.87 7.14
N ILE A 16 9.70 -1.26 8.37
CA ILE A 16 9.90 -2.64 8.85
C ILE A 16 9.10 -3.61 7.98
N TRP A 17 7.86 -3.27 7.67
CA TRP A 17 7.01 -4.09 6.82
C TRP A 17 7.54 -4.18 5.39
N LEU A 18 7.92 -3.08 4.76
CA LEU A 18 8.56 -3.09 3.43
C LEU A 18 9.81 -3.96 3.40
N LEU A 19 10.64 -3.88 4.45
CA LEU A 19 11.81 -4.74 4.58
C LEU A 19 11.39 -6.21 4.74
N ALA A 20 10.36 -6.52 5.52
CA ALA A 20 9.86 -7.88 5.65
C ALA A 20 9.30 -8.42 4.32
N ILE A 21 8.66 -7.58 3.49
CA ILE A 21 8.20 -7.98 2.15
C ILE A 21 9.36 -8.50 1.30
N THR A 22 10.51 -7.81 1.30
CA THR A 22 11.65 -8.23 0.45
C THR A 22 12.14 -9.63 0.82
N PHE A 23 12.20 -9.96 2.11
CA PHE A 23 12.64 -11.27 2.60
C PHE A 23 11.55 -12.36 2.48
N LEU A 24 10.26 -11.99 2.54
CA LEU A 24 9.13 -12.93 2.44
C LEU A 24 8.68 -13.21 1.00
N THR A 25 9.30 -12.56 0.00
CA THR A 25 8.96 -12.70 -1.44
C THR A 25 8.87 -14.16 -1.91
N GLY A 26 9.64 -15.08 -1.31
CA GLY A 26 9.63 -16.51 -1.68
C GLY A 26 8.34 -17.26 -1.35
N ASN A 27 7.46 -16.72 -0.51
CA ASN A 27 6.16 -17.32 -0.18
C ASN A 27 5.03 -16.30 -0.27
N LEU A 28 4.41 -16.23 -1.46
CA LEU A 28 3.35 -15.27 -1.78
C LEU A 28 2.12 -15.36 -0.85
N GLN A 29 1.77 -16.55 -0.36
CA GLN A 29 0.63 -16.70 0.56
C GLN A 29 0.92 -16.05 1.91
N ILE A 30 2.07 -16.37 2.52
CA ILE A 30 2.51 -15.75 3.78
C ILE A 30 2.61 -14.23 3.61
N LEU A 31 3.21 -13.79 2.51
CA LEU A 31 3.39 -12.37 2.20
C LEU A 31 2.05 -11.63 2.10
N ASN A 32 1.05 -12.21 1.44
CA ASN A 32 -0.28 -11.65 1.33
C ASN A 32 -0.96 -11.53 2.70
N TYR A 33 -0.99 -12.60 3.51
CA TYR A 33 -1.61 -12.57 4.83
C TYR A 33 -0.92 -11.57 5.76
N PHE A 34 0.41 -11.58 5.79
CA PHE A 34 1.19 -10.64 6.58
C PHE A 34 0.89 -9.18 6.18
N SER A 35 0.83 -8.90 4.88
CA SER A 35 0.52 -7.56 4.38
C SER A 35 -0.89 -7.12 4.73
N ILE A 36 -1.89 -8.01 4.65
CA ILE A 36 -3.26 -7.73 5.07
C ILE A 36 -3.29 -7.38 6.56
N VAL A 37 -2.62 -8.16 7.42
CA VAL A 37 -2.59 -7.91 8.87
C VAL A 37 -1.97 -6.56 9.18
N VAL A 38 -0.84 -6.21 8.56
CA VAL A 38 -0.17 -4.92 8.78
C VAL A 38 -1.05 -3.75 8.35
N VAL A 39 -1.69 -3.84 7.17
CA VAL A 39 -2.57 -2.77 6.69
C VAL A 39 -3.81 -2.63 7.57
N LEU A 40 -4.42 -3.74 7.99
CA LEU A 40 -5.56 -3.72 8.92
C LEU A 40 -5.18 -3.12 10.27
N PHE A 41 -4.02 -3.49 10.82
CA PHE A 41 -3.50 -2.91 12.05
C PHE A 41 -3.34 -1.40 11.92
N TYR A 42 -2.73 -0.94 10.83
CA TYR A 42 -2.60 0.48 10.54
C TYR A 42 -3.98 1.18 10.50
N PHE A 43 -4.95 0.63 9.77
CA PHE A 43 -6.26 1.27 9.65
C PHE A 43 -7.09 1.22 10.94
N ALA A 44 -6.90 0.21 11.78
CA ALA A 44 -7.58 0.08 13.05
C ALA A 44 -7.04 1.09 14.08
N PHE A 45 -5.72 1.27 14.15
CA PHE A 45 -5.08 1.96 15.28
C PHE A 45 -4.40 3.28 14.93
N LEU A 46 -3.94 3.46 13.68
CA LEU A 46 -3.04 4.56 13.29
C LEU A 46 -3.60 5.44 12.16
N ARG A 47 -4.83 5.17 11.69
CA ARG A 47 -5.43 5.97 10.61
C ARG A 47 -5.70 7.42 11.04
N GLU A 48 -5.52 8.33 10.10
CA GLU A 48 -6.01 9.70 10.16
C GLU A 48 -7.15 9.90 9.16
N LYS A 49 -7.87 11.03 9.32
CA LYS A 49 -8.97 11.38 8.41
C LYS A 49 -8.44 11.53 6.98
N GLY A 50 -9.08 10.82 6.05
CA GLY A 50 -8.75 10.83 4.62
C GLY A 50 -7.76 9.75 4.18
N ASP A 51 -7.06 9.07 5.09
CA ASP A 51 -6.06 8.06 4.71
C ASP A 51 -6.66 6.93 3.87
N LEU A 52 -7.92 6.58 4.12
CA LEU A 52 -8.62 5.52 3.39
C LEU A 52 -8.81 5.86 1.89
N TRP A 53 -9.09 7.13 1.57
CA TRP A 53 -9.20 7.59 0.18
C TRP A 53 -7.84 7.56 -0.54
N TRP A 54 -6.79 8.06 0.13
CA TRP A 54 -5.44 8.06 -0.42
C TRP A 54 -4.89 6.66 -0.62
N PHE A 55 -5.24 5.74 0.29
CA PHE A 55 -4.91 4.33 0.16
C PHE A 55 -5.53 3.68 -1.07
N TRP A 56 -6.83 3.87 -1.31
CA TRP A 56 -7.47 3.32 -2.49
C TRP A 56 -6.91 3.91 -3.79
N LEU A 57 -6.61 5.22 -3.80
CA LEU A 57 -5.95 5.86 -4.94
C LEU A 57 -4.59 5.20 -5.26
N GLY A 58 -3.78 4.92 -4.25
CA GLY A 58 -2.51 4.21 -4.43
C GLY A 58 -2.70 2.75 -4.83
N ALA A 59 -3.63 2.03 -4.20
CA ALA A 59 -3.87 0.61 -4.44
C ALA A 59 -4.35 0.31 -5.86
N LEU A 60 -5.02 1.26 -6.52
CA LEU A 60 -5.46 1.14 -7.91
C LEU A 60 -4.32 1.26 -8.92
N ILE A 61 -3.19 1.89 -8.57
CA ILE A 61 -2.05 2.09 -9.47
C ILE A 61 -1.53 0.78 -10.07
N PRO A 62 -1.13 -0.24 -9.30
CA PRO A 62 -0.61 -1.48 -9.86
C PRO A 62 -1.66 -2.24 -10.68
N ILE A 63 -2.95 -2.08 -10.36
CA ILE A 63 -4.06 -2.68 -11.10
C ILE A 63 -4.18 -2.02 -12.48
N ILE A 64 -4.15 -0.68 -12.54
CA ILE A 64 -4.21 0.09 -13.79
C ILE A 64 -2.98 -0.21 -14.65
N ILE A 65 -1.78 -0.21 -14.06
CA ILE A 65 -0.53 -0.54 -14.78
C ILE A 65 -0.61 -1.97 -15.34
N GLY A 66 -1.05 -2.95 -14.54
CA GLY A 66 -1.23 -4.32 -15.00
C GLY A 66 -2.19 -4.45 -16.20
N MET A 67 -3.27 -3.66 -16.22
CA MET A 67 -4.23 -3.63 -17.32
C MET A 67 -3.69 -2.95 -18.60
N VAL A 68 -2.78 -1.99 -18.47
CA VAL A 68 -2.26 -1.20 -19.61
C VAL A 68 -1.08 -1.88 -20.31
N PHE A 69 -0.29 -2.69 -19.60
CA PHE A 69 0.97 -3.24 -20.10
C PHE A 69 0.92 -4.71 -20.60
N THR A 70 -0.26 -5.24 -20.95
CA THR A 70 -0.33 -6.53 -21.65
C THR A 70 0.44 -6.46 -22.99
N PRO A 71 1.33 -7.44 -23.30
CA PRO A 71 2.30 -7.36 -24.41
C PRO A 71 1.68 -7.32 -25.81
N LYS A 72 0.37 -7.49 -25.93
CA LYS A 72 -0.38 -7.15 -27.14
C LYS A 72 -1.00 -5.78 -26.87
N LEU A 73 -0.52 -4.77 -27.60
CA LEU A 73 -0.88 -3.34 -27.57
C LEU A 73 -2.37 -3.06 -27.92
N GLN A 74 -3.27 -3.84 -27.34
CA GLN A 74 -4.71 -3.66 -27.37
C GLN A 74 -5.09 -3.44 -25.92
N PRO A 75 -5.59 -2.26 -25.52
CA PRO A 75 -6.19 -2.07 -24.21
C PRO A 75 -7.48 -2.90 -24.16
N LYS A 76 -7.33 -4.21 -23.93
CA LYS A 76 -8.41 -5.09 -23.53
C LYS A 76 -8.39 -5.11 -22.03
N LEU A 77 -9.51 -4.65 -21.46
CA LEU A 77 -9.72 -4.63 -20.03
C LEU A 77 -9.86 -6.08 -19.55
N ASP A 78 -8.73 -6.72 -19.26
CA ASP A 78 -8.68 -8.11 -18.81
C ASP A 78 -8.78 -8.15 -17.28
N LEU A 79 -10.01 -8.32 -16.80
CA LEU A 79 -10.31 -8.43 -15.37
C LEU A 79 -9.70 -9.70 -14.72
N THR A 80 -9.24 -10.68 -15.51
CA THR A 80 -8.56 -11.86 -14.95
C THR A 80 -7.22 -11.52 -14.32
N ILE A 81 -6.62 -10.37 -14.66
CA ILE A 81 -5.39 -9.87 -14.03
C ILE A 81 -5.60 -9.63 -12.52
N LEU A 82 -6.82 -9.28 -12.09
CA LEU A 82 -7.13 -9.10 -10.67
C LEU A 82 -6.99 -10.40 -9.86
N THR A 83 -7.29 -11.56 -10.45
CA THR A 83 -7.12 -12.86 -9.80
C THR A 83 -5.67 -13.30 -9.69
N TYR A 84 -4.79 -12.80 -10.55
CA TYR A 84 -3.36 -13.15 -10.55
C TYR A 84 -2.47 -12.11 -9.86
N THR A 85 -3.01 -10.93 -9.55
CA THR A 85 -2.28 -9.88 -8.85
C THR A 85 -2.16 -10.24 -7.37
N PRO A 86 -0.95 -10.39 -6.82
CA PRO A 86 -0.80 -10.74 -5.42
C PRO A 86 -1.23 -9.57 -4.54
N ALA A 87 -2.05 -9.84 -3.53
CA ALA A 87 -2.68 -8.81 -2.70
C ALA A 87 -1.68 -7.86 -2.02
N TRP A 88 -0.47 -8.32 -1.67
CA TRP A 88 0.55 -7.46 -1.07
C TRP A 88 0.92 -6.25 -1.95
N LEU A 89 0.81 -6.37 -3.28
CA LEU A 89 1.22 -5.33 -4.22
C LEU A 89 0.32 -4.07 -4.17
N PRO A 90 -1.02 -4.17 -4.38
CA PRO A 90 -1.92 -3.03 -4.19
C PRO A 90 -1.90 -2.52 -2.74
N LEU A 91 -1.74 -3.40 -1.75
CA LEU A 91 -1.61 -3.00 -0.35
C LEU A 91 -0.37 -2.10 -0.14
N ALA A 92 0.80 -2.52 -0.65
CA ALA A 92 2.04 -1.75 -0.61
C ALA A 92 1.87 -0.37 -1.25
N TRP A 93 1.38 -0.31 -2.49
CA TRP A 93 1.17 0.95 -3.19
C TRP A 93 0.17 1.88 -2.47
N GLY A 94 -0.92 1.32 -1.93
CA GLY A 94 -1.88 2.08 -1.14
C GLY A 94 -1.24 2.71 0.10
N THR A 95 -0.49 1.93 0.88
CA THR A 95 0.24 2.44 2.06
C THR A 95 1.34 3.44 1.71
N THR A 96 2.03 3.26 0.58
CA THR A 96 3.04 4.22 0.10
C THR A 96 2.42 5.59 -0.17
N PHE A 97 1.24 5.63 -0.80
CA PHE A 97 0.52 6.87 -1.05
C PHE A 97 0.10 7.57 0.24
N VAL A 98 -0.38 6.80 1.22
CA VAL A 98 -0.67 7.31 2.56
C VAL A 98 0.58 7.88 3.23
N ALA A 99 1.73 7.19 3.10
CA ALA A 99 3.00 7.69 3.62
C ALA A 99 3.38 9.03 2.96
N LEU A 100 3.36 9.11 1.63
CA LEU A 100 3.66 10.34 0.89
C LEU A 100 2.75 11.50 1.31
N ARG A 101 1.45 11.26 1.50
CA ARG A 101 0.53 12.28 2.02
C ARG A 101 0.95 12.76 3.41
N LYS A 102 1.26 11.83 4.33
CA LYS A 102 1.70 12.19 5.69
C LYS A 102 3.01 12.97 5.67
N PHE A 103 3.94 12.61 4.78
CA PHE A 103 5.17 13.36 4.55
C PHE A 103 4.89 14.80 4.11
N PHE A 104 4.05 14.96 3.10
CA PHE A 104 3.67 16.25 2.54
C PHE A 104 3.02 17.16 3.58
N ILE A 105 2.09 16.62 4.37
CA ILE A 105 1.45 17.35 5.48
C ILE A 105 2.47 17.77 6.54
N LEU A 106 3.45 16.92 6.85
CA LEU A 106 4.47 17.22 7.85
C LEU A 106 5.41 18.34 7.40
N ILE A 107 5.71 18.41 6.09
CA ILE A 107 6.52 19.50 5.51
C ILE A 107 5.76 20.82 5.49
N ILE A 108 4.48 20.81 5.08
CA ILE A 108 3.70 22.04 4.88
C ILE A 108 3.18 22.65 6.18
N ASN A 109 2.84 21.82 7.16
CA ASN A 109 2.35 22.30 8.46
C ASN A 109 3.47 22.50 9.50
N ARG A 110 4.73 22.53 9.06
CA ARG A 110 5.88 22.96 9.86
C ARG A 110 6.14 24.43 9.63
#